data_AF-A0A8I0PZ13-F1
#
_entry.id   AF-A0A8I0PZ13-F1
#
_cell.length_a   1.000
_cell.length_b   1.000
_cell.length_c   1.000
_cell.angle_alpha   90.00
_cell.angle_beta   90.00
_cell.angle_gamma   90.00
#
_symmetry.space_group_name_H-M   'P 1'
#
loop_
_entity.id
_entity.type
_entity.pdbx_description
1 polymer ?
#
loop_
_entity_poly.entity_id
_entity_poly.type
_entity_poly.pdbx_seq_one_letter_code
_entity_poly.pdbx_strand_id
1 'polypeptide(L)' 'MVFDSNGFLKKSSPVIVIHSDGNYETNDESEGAEVRRTGTGQYHITGILGYNSDGAWGVNGGISVPKDNNGLE' A
#
# COMPACT_ATOMS: atom_id res chain seq x y z
N MET A 1 6.01 1.70 -13.04
CA MET A 1 5.60 0.44 -12.37
C MET A 1 4.18 0.13 -12.79
N VAL A 2 3.88 -1.10 -13.21
CA VAL A 2 2.50 -1.54 -13.49
C VAL A 2 2.45 -3.01 -13.12
N PHE A 3 1.63 -3.47 -12.16
CA PHE A 3 1.20 -4.88 -12.20
C PHE A 3 -0.21 -5.13 -11.67
N ASP A 4 -0.74 -6.17 -12.28
CA ASP A 4 -2.12 -6.60 -12.51
C ASP A 4 -1.91 -7.85 -13.41
N SER A 5 -2.60 -8.99 -13.30
CA SER A 5 -3.86 -9.35 -12.69
C SER A 5 -3.75 -10.31 -11.47
N ASN A 6 -2.54 -10.50 -10.89
CA ASN A 6 -2.28 -11.50 -9.82
C ASN A 6 -1.23 -11.06 -8.76
N GLY A 7 -0.95 -9.77 -8.62
CA GLY A 7 0.10 -9.28 -7.72
C GLY A 7 0.24 -7.76 -7.77
N PHE A 8 -0.82 -7.06 -7.40
CA PHE A 8 -1.08 -5.72 -7.92
C PHE A 8 -0.32 -4.58 -7.22
N LEU A 9 0.17 -3.65 -8.04
CA LEU A 9 0.44 -2.26 -7.70
C LEU A 9 -0.58 -1.42 -8.48
N LYS A 10 -1.60 -0.89 -7.81
CA LYS A 10 -2.69 -0.12 -8.41
C LYS A 10 -2.36 1.37 -8.36
N LYS A 11 -3.09 2.17 -9.15
CA LYS A 11 -3.06 3.64 -8.99
C LYS A 11 -3.37 4.04 -7.54
N SER A 12 -4.36 3.39 -6.92
CA SER A 12 -4.75 3.62 -5.53
C SER A 12 -3.79 3.03 -4.48
N SER A 13 -2.62 2.51 -4.88
CA SER A 13 -1.66 1.96 -3.92
C SER A 13 -0.80 3.04 -3.29
N PRO A 14 -0.68 3.10 -1.94
CA PRO A 14 0.36 3.91 -1.31
C PRO A 14 1.73 3.31 -1.63
N VAL A 15 2.64 4.15 -2.14
CA VAL A 15 4.01 3.77 -2.54
C VAL A 15 5.01 4.64 -1.78
N ILE A 16 6.04 4.01 -1.23
CA ILE A 16 7.20 4.69 -0.65
C ILE A 16 8.45 4.14 -1.30
N VAL A 17 9.28 5.00 -1.89
CA VAL A 17 10.57 4.66 -2.47
C VAL A 17 11.67 5.15 -1.54
N ILE A 18 12.50 4.24 -1.02
CA ILE A 18 13.59 4.58 -0.08
C ILE A 18 14.94 4.46 -0.82
N HIS A 19 15.73 5.52 -0.79
CA HIS A 19 17.03 5.60 -1.46
C HIS A 19 18.18 5.31 -0.48
N SER A 20 19.33 4.90 -1.02
CA SER A 20 20.51 4.52 -0.23
C SER A 20 21.17 5.72 0.48
N ASP A 21 20.95 6.94 0.00
CA ASP A 21 21.39 8.19 0.62
C ASP A 21 20.54 8.61 1.82
N GLY A 22 19.44 7.89 2.09
CA GLY A 22 18.52 8.16 3.19
C GLY A 22 17.33 9.03 2.81
N ASN A 23 17.26 9.53 1.57
CA ASN A 23 16.07 10.21 1.06
C ASN A 23 14.96 9.20 0.73
N TYR A 24 13.73 9.69 0.66
CA TYR A 24 12.59 8.89 0.23
C TYR A 24 11.56 9.74 -0.52
N GLU A 25 10.77 9.08 -1.34
CA GLU A 25 9.69 9.68 -2.14
C GLU A 25 8.35 9.00 -1.82
N THR A 26 7.28 9.79 -1.86
CA THR A 26 5.89 9.37 -1.69
C THR A 26 5.08 9.68 -2.95
N ASN A 27 3.99 8.95 -3.19
CA ASN A 27 2.94 9.34 -4.12
C ASN A 27 1.78 10.02 -3.38
N ASP A 28 0.80 10.51 -4.14
CA ASP A 28 -0.40 11.15 -3.58
C ASP A 28 -1.10 10.24 -2.55
N GLU A 29 -1.17 8.93 -2.84
CA GLU A 29 -1.82 7.93 -1.99
C GLU A 29 -1.03 7.60 -0.71
N SER A 30 0.24 8.03 -0.61
CA SER A 30 1.06 7.94 0.61
C SER A 30 1.41 9.31 1.19
N GLU A 31 0.65 10.35 0.85
CA GLU A 31 0.78 11.68 1.45
C GLU A 31 0.69 11.62 2.99
N GLY A 32 1.60 12.29 3.67
CA GLY A 32 1.69 12.29 5.14
C GLY A 32 2.49 11.11 5.73
N ALA A 33 2.99 10.20 4.89
CA ALA A 33 3.88 9.14 5.34
C ALA A 33 5.26 9.69 5.72
N GLU A 34 5.82 9.15 6.81
CA GLU A 34 7.16 9.48 7.28
C GLU A 34 8.03 8.24 7.32
N VAL A 35 9.27 8.35 6.84
CA VAL A 35 10.28 7.30 6.89
C VAL A 35 11.43 7.71 7.80
N ARG A 36 11.72 6.88 8.80
CA ARG A 36 12.85 7.05 9.71
C ARG A 36 13.77 5.83 9.69
N ARG A 37 15.03 6.02 9.31
CA ARG A 37 16.05 4.95 9.41
C ARG A 37 16.40 4.69 10.88
N THR A 38 16.25 3.45 11.33
CA THR A 38 16.58 3.03 12.70
C THR A 38 17.84 2.18 12.78
N GLY A 39 18.33 1.67 11.65
CA GLY A 39 19.56 0.88 11.54
C GLY A 39 19.94 0.61 10.08
N THR A 40 20.95 -0.23 9.87
CA THR A 40 21.29 -0.72 8.52
C THR A 40 20.20 -1.65 8.03
N GLY A 41 19.56 -1.29 6.91
CA GLY A 41 18.45 -2.06 6.33
C GLY A 41 17.14 -2.01 7.13
N GLN A 42 17.06 -1.18 8.18
CA GLN A 42 15.87 -1.08 9.03
C GLN A 42 15.28 0.34 8.99
N TYR A 43 14.00 0.41 8.65
CA TYR A 43 13.24 1.66 8.51
C TYR A 43 11.92 1.54 9.26
N HIS A 44 11.59 2.58 10.02
CA HIS A 44 10.30 2.76 10.66
C HIS A 44 9.46 3.71 9.81
N ILE A 45 8.30 3.23 9.37
CA ILE A 45 7.40 3.96 8.47
C ILE A 45 6.09 4.21 9.21
N THR A 46 5.65 5.46 9.24
CA THR A 46 4.42 5.91 9.91
C THR A 46 3.58 6.79 8.99
N GLY A 47 2.35 7.12 9.40
CA GLY A 47 1.50 8.06 8.65
C GLY A 47 0.86 7.47 7.39
N ILE A 48 0.93 6.15 7.19
CA ILE A 48 0.27 5.46 6.08
C ILE A 48 -1.18 5.15 6.43
N LEU A 49 -2.10 5.49 5.54
CA LEU A 49 -3.50 5.08 5.61
C LEU A 49 -3.60 3.54 5.62
N GLY A 50 -4.32 3.02 6.61
CA GLY A 50 -4.51 1.59 6.78
C GLY A 50 -5.37 0.96 5.69
N TYR A 51 -5.44 -0.36 5.71
CA TYR A 51 -6.29 -1.15 4.82
C TYR A 51 -7.76 -0.69 4.91
N ASN A 52 -8.37 -0.35 3.76
CA ASN A 52 -9.76 0.12 3.65
C ASN A 52 -10.08 1.40 4.46
N SER A 53 -9.17 2.37 4.46
CA SER A 53 -9.41 3.63 5.19
C SER A 53 -10.28 4.63 4.41
N ASP A 54 -10.25 4.59 3.09
CA ASP A 54 -10.79 5.66 2.21
C ASP A 54 -11.65 5.15 1.04
N GLY A 55 -11.80 3.84 0.89
CA GLY A 55 -12.56 3.22 -0.21
C GLY A 55 -11.89 3.29 -1.59
N ALA A 56 -10.67 3.82 -1.72
CA ALA A 56 -10.00 4.02 -3.02
C ALA A 56 -9.66 2.70 -3.75
N TRP A 57 -9.78 1.57 -3.07
CA TRP A 57 -9.51 0.23 -3.58
C TRP A 57 -10.74 -0.47 -4.18
N GLY A 58 -11.89 0.20 -4.24
CA GLY A 58 -13.11 -0.27 -4.91
C GLY A 58 -14.28 -0.52 -3.95
N VAL A 59 -15.25 -1.34 -4.38
CA VAL A 59 -16.42 -1.69 -3.55
C VAL A 59 -15.94 -2.32 -2.24
N ASN A 60 -16.50 -1.87 -1.10
CA ASN A 60 -16.05 -2.23 0.26
C ASN A 60 -14.54 -2.00 0.50
N GLY A 61 -13.93 -1.02 -0.18
CA GLY A 61 -12.50 -0.72 -0.08
C GLY A 61 -11.59 -1.85 -0.55
N GLY A 62 -12.03 -2.61 -1.55
CA GLY A 62 -11.26 -3.71 -2.12
C GLY A 62 -11.21 -4.97 -1.26
N ILE A 63 -11.95 -4.99 -0.14
CA ILE A 63 -12.12 -6.21 0.67
C ILE A 63 -13.10 -7.15 -0.02
N SER A 64 -12.67 -8.38 -0.25
CA SER A 64 -13.52 -9.48 -0.70
C SER A 64 -13.65 -10.55 0.39
N VAL A 65 -14.85 -11.11 0.56
CA VAL A 65 -15.04 -12.30 1.40
C VAL A 65 -14.54 -13.54 0.63
N PRO A 66 -13.80 -14.47 1.26
CA PRO A 66 -13.44 -15.72 0.59
C PRO A 66 -14.69 -16.48 0.15
N LYS A 67 -14.68 -16.97 -1.10
CA LYS A 67 -15.79 -17.75 -1.66
C LYS A 67 -15.73 -19.19 -1.19
N ASP A 68 -16.89 -19.78 -0.91
CA ASP A 68 -17.03 -21.22 -0.70
C ASP A 68 -16.82 -21.99 -2.02
N ASN A 69 -16.64 -23.31 -1.93
CA ASN A 69 -16.46 -24.21 -3.07
C ASN A 69 -17.66 -24.26 -4.03
N ASN A 70 -18.85 -23.83 -3.59
CA ASN A 70 -20.04 -23.67 -4.42
C ASN A 70 -20.11 -22.31 -5.15
N GLY A 71 -19.11 -21.43 -4.95
CA GLY A 71 -19.00 -20.14 -5.59
C GLY A 71 -19.78 -19.00 -4.94
N LEU A 72 -20.43 -19.24 -3.80
CA LEU A 72 -21.11 -18.22 -2.99
C LEU A 72 -20.17 -17.58 -1.97
N GLU A 73 -20.44 -16.33 -1.61
CA GLU A 73 -19.88 -15.64 -0.44
C GLU A 73 -20.76 -15.87 0.79
#